data_AF-A0A7V9LHQ7-F1
#
_entry.id   AF-A0A7V9LHQ7-F1
#
_cell.length_a   1.000
_cell.length_b   1.000
_cell.length_c   1.000
_cell.angle_alpha   90.00
_cell.angle_beta   90.00
_cell.angle_gamma   90.00
#
_symmetry.space_group_name_H-M   'P 1'
#
loop_
_entity.id
_entity.type
_entity.pdbx_description
1 polymer ?
#
loop_
_entity_poly.entity_id
_entity_poly.type
_entity_poly.pdbx_seq_one_letter_code
_entity_poly.pdbx_strand_id
1 'polypeptide(L)'
;MARLYAALAASAVVVAMGAQVATAQTVPTTTEPAPPAQPVQPVAPAPAAPMPIGPARPVKPSPKPKPAPKPAQDPAPKPDEGKETGGTGPEGKGEEGTTDPDDIAAAALPLPAPASCGETAVPAFLIPIYQEASKKYGLGPSGPSILAAINEIETGFGVNQGPSSAGAIGWMQFMPATWATSGVDASGDGVADPSDPVDAIHAAAGYLKAGGMPEDPEAAIFSYNHADWYVADVLARAACFGGIGNGALGDMSLIPKRQQLICSANEDAGKVPEGYLEAFQAAAGDYEIGQDGVWALAAIARLESDYGRGMTSAELLEMGPLGISAANWERYRVDGDADGVIKRESIGDSAATVARMIWGAGSIRAGVFQHNHASWYVQEVLDEAEPIAGKCRVRTVAYSISLPGPTSIPIRWENVELSNELELWDIQQGMIDRRVLALIAAISQDHTLTISSLRSDHSMNTASGNVSNHYFGRAIDIAAIDGVSCTNVTVEGPCGTIARSLATLPEALRPTELIFCFDPDGTTGPAFAAADHCDHIHAGFDS
;
A
#
# COMPACT_ATOMS: atom_id res chain seq x y z
N MET A 1 39.04 -27.79 -45.69
CA MET A 1 38.66 -26.93 -46.85
C MET A 1 37.88 -25.74 -46.26
N ALA A 2 38.44 -24.72 -45.61
CA ALA A 2 39.47 -23.73 -45.93
C ALA A 2 39.10 -22.76 -47.08
N ARG A 3 38.97 -21.45 -46.71
CA ARG A 3 38.90 -20.15 -47.46
C ARG A 3 37.63 -19.38 -47.06
N LEU A 4 37.59 -18.23 -46.37
CA LEU A 4 38.45 -17.03 -46.23
C LEU A 4 38.61 -16.18 -47.50
N TYR A 5 38.65 -14.85 -47.27
CA TYR A 5 38.83 -13.67 -48.16
C TYR A 5 37.55 -12.98 -48.68
N ALA A 6 37.43 -11.66 -48.83
CA ALA A 6 38.08 -10.45 -48.31
C ALA A 6 37.42 -9.23 -49.00
N ALA A 7 37.60 -8.04 -48.39
CA ALA A 7 37.11 -6.71 -48.78
C ALA A 7 37.53 -6.19 -50.17
N LEU A 8 36.88 -5.11 -50.66
CA LEU A 8 37.51 -3.82 -51.01
C LEU A 8 36.53 -2.80 -51.62
N ALA A 9 36.95 -1.53 -51.52
CA ALA A 9 36.22 -0.29 -51.70
C ALA A 9 36.46 0.42 -53.06
N ALA A 10 35.79 1.58 -53.21
CA ALA A 10 36.26 2.84 -53.83
C ALA A 10 35.60 3.35 -55.13
N SER A 11 34.92 4.51 -54.98
CA SER A 11 34.99 5.81 -55.68
C SER A 11 35.25 5.97 -57.20
N ALA A 12 34.42 6.82 -57.85
CA ALA A 12 34.74 7.86 -58.86
C ALA A 12 33.45 8.70 -59.12
N VAL A 13 33.32 10.03 -58.90
CA VAL A 13 33.92 11.26 -59.49
C VAL A 13 33.65 11.49 -60.98
N VAL A 14 32.85 12.53 -61.32
CA VAL A 14 32.96 13.59 -62.38
C VAL A 14 31.82 14.60 -62.07
N VAL A 15 31.95 15.90 -61.70
CA VAL A 15 32.69 17.11 -62.12
C VAL A 15 32.09 17.87 -63.33
N ALA A 16 31.45 19.02 -63.00
CA ALA A 16 31.47 20.34 -63.67
C ALA A 16 30.94 20.48 -65.12
N MET A 17 30.51 21.64 -65.64
CA MET A 17 30.13 22.99 -65.19
C MET A 17 29.58 23.67 -66.46
N GLY A 18 28.68 24.64 -66.31
CA GLY A 18 28.31 25.54 -67.39
C GLY A 18 27.85 26.88 -66.80
N ALA A 19 28.80 27.79 -66.62
CA ALA A 19 28.58 29.18 -66.22
C ALA A 19 28.56 30.08 -67.46
N GLN A 20 27.73 31.13 -67.43
CA GLN A 20 27.82 32.39 -68.22
C GLN A 20 26.49 33.17 -67.98
N VAL A 21 26.38 34.49 -67.76
CA VAL A 21 27.26 35.67 -67.72
C VAL A 21 26.57 36.68 -66.79
N ALA A 22 27.34 37.50 -66.08
CA ALA A 22 26.86 38.67 -65.35
C ALA A 22 26.94 39.93 -66.23
N THR A 23 25.93 40.81 -66.17
CA THR A 23 26.12 42.27 -66.07
C THR A 23 24.84 42.93 -65.53
N ALA A 24 25.04 43.82 -64.56
CA ALA A 24 24.03 44.55 -63.81
C ALA A 24 23.49 45.78 -64.54
N GLN A 25 22.26 46.21 -64.21
CA GLN A 25 21.86 47.63 -64.10
C GLN A 25 20.53 47.82 -63.32
N THR A 26 20.69 48.28 -62.09
CA THR A 26 19.96 49.29 -61.28
C THR A 26 18.42 49.45 -61.25
N VAL A 27 17.87 49.15 -60.05
CA VAL A 27 16.95 49.89 -59.12
C VAL A 27 15.54 50.32 -59.62
N PRO A 28 14.46 49.90 -58.93
CA PRO A 28 13.85 50.72 -57.88
C PRO A 28 13.53 50.00 -56.56
N THR A 29 13.66 50.76 -55.48
CA THR A 29 13.31 50.46 -54.09
C THR A 29 11.80 50.58 -53.88
N THR A 30 11.14 49.57 -53.29
CA THR A 30 10.29 49.68 -52.08
C THR A 30 9.65 48.33 -51.70
N THR A 31 10.11 47.80 -50.55
CA THR A 31 9.41 47.10 -49.46
C THR A 31 8.51 45.86 -49.70
N GLU A 32 9.02 44.69 -49.27
CA GLU A 32 8.29 43.44 -48.95
C GLU A 32 8.87 42.81 -47.65
N PRO A 33 8.15 41.91 -46.95
CA PRO A 33 8.20 41.73 -45.51
C PRO A 33 9.33 40.83 -45.01
N ALA A 34 9.67 41.00 -43.73
CA ALA A 34 10.69 40.23 -43.02
C ALA A 34 10.31 38.74 -42.84
N PRO A 35 11.31 37.83 -42.87
CA PRO A 35 11.12 36.40 -42.69
C PRO A 35 10.67 36.02 -41.27
N PRO A 36 10.00 34.86 -41.09
CA PRO A 36 9.47 34.43 -39.80
C PRO A 36 10.59 34.19 -38.77
N ALA A 37 10.34 34.63 -37.54
CA ALA A 37 11.26 34.50 -36.42
C ALA A 37 11.48 33.03 -36.04
N GLN A 38 12.74 32.66 -35.81
CA GLN A 38 13.12 31.39 -35.24
C GLN A 38 12.65 31.29 -33.77
N PRO A 39 12.21 30.12 -33.29
CA PRO A 39 11.83 29.92 -31.90
C PRO A 39 13.05 30.06 -30.97
N VAL A 40 12.92 30.93 -29.96
CA VAL A 40 13.90 31.15 -28.90
C VAL A 40 13.86 29.96 -27.95
N GLN A 41 15.00 29.30 -27.72
CA GLN A 41 15.12 28.27 -26.69
C GLN A 41 15.06 28.90 -25.28
N PRO A 42 14.35 28.30 -24.30
CA PRO A 42 14.37 28.77 -22.93
C PRO A 42 15.74 28.48 -22.28
N VAL A 43 16.39 29.54 -21.79
CA VAL A 43 17.63 29.47 -21.00
C VAL A 43 17.25 29.07 -19.56
N ALA A 44 17.87 28.01 -19.04
CA ALA A 44 17.73 27.61 -17.64
C ALA A 44 18.22 28.73 -16.68
N PRO A 45 17.58 28.95 -15.52
CA PRO A 45 18.08 29.92 -14.56
C PRO A 45 19.43 29.45 -13.97
N ALA A 46 20.37 30.38 -13.85
CA ALA A 46 21.68 30.13 -13.25
C ALA A 46 21.56 29.79 -11.74
N PRO A 47 22.46 28.95 -11.19
CA PRO A 47 22.49 28.66 -9.76
C PRO A 47 22.81 29.94 -8.96
N ALA A 48 22.06 30.16 -7.89
CA ALA A 48 22.30 31.29 -6.98
C ALA A 48 23.67 31.17 -6.30
N ALA A 49 24.44 32.26 -6.29
CA ALA A 49 25.72 32.34 -5.60
C ALA A 49 25.55 32.25 -4.06
N PRO A 50 26.53 31.69 -3.33
CA PRO A 50 26.48 31.63 -1.88
C PRO A 50 26.58 33.04 -1.26
N MET A 51 25.71 33.34 -0.30
CA MET A 51 25.70 34.62 0.42
C MET A 51 26.85 34.69 1.43
N PRO A 52 27.48 35.87 1.66
CA PRO A 52 28.52 36.03 2.66
C PRO A 52 27.95 36.00 4.08
N ILE A 53 28.55 35.18 4.94
CA ILE A 53 28.23 35.08 6.37
C ILE A 53 28.70 36.36 7.08
N GLY A 54 27.75 37.23 7.45
CA GLY A 54 27.98 38.33 8.39
C GLY A 54 27.88 37.85 9.84
N PRO A 55 28.49 38.56 10.81
CA PRO A 55 28.58 38.08 12.19
C PRO A 55 27.20 38.04 12.87
N ALA A 56 26.97 36.95 13.61
CA ALA A 56 25.72 36.64 14.28
C ALA A 56 25.26 37.75 15.25
N ARG A 57 24.01 38.19 15.11
CA ARG A 57 23.30 38.95 16.15
C ARG A 57 22.69 38.00 17.17
N PRO A 58 22.77 38.30 18.48
CA PRO A 58 22.22 37.43 19.52
C PRO A 58 20.68 37.46 19.51
N VAL A 59 20.08 36.26 19.48
CA VAL A 59 18.63 36.04 19.55
C VAL A 59 18.17 36.13 21.01
N LYS A 60 17.15 36.95 21.28
CA LYS A 60 16.47 36.99 22.59
C LYS A 60 15.57 35.76 22.77
N PRO A 61 15.50 35.16 23.97
CA PRO A 61 14.65 33.99 24.21
C PRO A 61 13.15 34.35 24.19
N SER A 62 12.35 33.48 23.58
CA SER A 62 10.89 33.57 23.49
C SER A 62 10.19 33.38 24.86
N PRO A 63 9.00 33.94 25.09
CA PRO A 63 8.30 33.83 26.37
C PRO A 63 7.63 32.46 26.56
N LYS A 64 7.59 31.98 27.81
CA LYS A 64 6.94 30.70 28.19
C LYS A 64 5.41 30.72 27.99
N PRO A 65 4.77 29.58 27.63
CA PRO A 65 3.32 29.48 27.49
C PRO A 65 2.57 29.59 28.84
N LYS A 66 1.36 30.15 28.81
CA LYS A 66 0.45 30.23 29.98
C LYS A 66 -0.35 28.92 30.18
N PRO A 67 -0.77 28.59 31.42
CA PRO A 67 -1.56 27.38 31.70
C PRO A 67 -3.01 27.49 31.23
N ALA A 68 -3.59 26.36 30.84
CA ALA A 68 -4.97 26.21 30.37
C ALA A 68 -6.02 26.45 31.48
N PRO A 69 -7.22 26.96 31.14
CA PRO A 69 -8.31 27.15 32.10
C PRO A 69 -9.04 25.84 32.43
N LYS A 70 -9.54 25.73 33.68
CA LYS A 70 -10.32 24.58 34.18
C LYS A 70 -11.73 24.51 33.58
N PRO A 71 -12.33 23.31 33.44
CA PRO A 71 -13.69 23.15 32.91
C PRO A 71 -14.75 23.67 33.89
N ALA A 72 -15.77 24.33 33.34
CA ALA A 72 -16.99 24.72 34.06
C ALA A 72 -17.94 23.51 34.21
N GLN A 73 -18.47 23.32 35.42
CA GLN A 73 -19.56 22.40 35.72
C GLN A 73 -20.89 23.10 35.47
N ASP A 74 -21.87 22.39 34.90
CA ASP A 74 -23.29 22.73 34.99
C ASP A 74 -24.16 21.47 34.78
N PRO A 75 -25.45 21.49 35.17
CA PRO A 75 -25.95 20.59 36.22
C PRO A 75 -26.81 19.42 35.75
N ALA A 76 -26.96 18.43 36.65
CA ALA A 76 -27.79 17.25 36.49
C ALA A 76 -29.30 17.52 36.32
N PRO A 77 -30.03 16.74 35.51
CA PRO A 77 -31.47 16.58 35.63
C PRO A 77 -31.83 15.36 36.51
N LYS A 78 -32.92 15.54 37.28
CA LYS A 78 -33.55 14.59 38.22
C LYS A 78 -34.45 13.57 37.50
N PRO A 79 -34.85 12.48 38.18
CA PRO A 79 -35.58 11.34 37.59
C PRO A 79 -37.07 11.63 37.46
N ASP A 80 -37.72 10.99 36.48
CA ASP A 80 -39.18 10.93 36.37
C ASP A 80 -39.65 9.48 36.51
N GLU A 81 -40.66 9.29 37.36
CA GLU A 81 -41.28 8.02 37.70
C GLU A 81 -42.49 7.75 36.79
N GLY A 82 -42.66 6.47 36.43
CA GLY A 82 -43.97 5.86 36.20
C GLY A 82 -44.45 5.76 34.75
N LYS A 83 -44.72 4.53 34.29
CA LYS A 83 -46.05 3.90 34.45
C LYS A 83 -46.14 2.60 33.62
N GLU A 84 -46.48 1.51 34.31
CA GLU A 84 -46.89 0.23 33.72
C GLU A 84 -48.17 0.35 32.87
N THR A 85 -48.26 -0.44 31.80
CA THR A 85 -49.40 -1.28 31.34
C THR A 85 -48.89 -2.01 30.08
N GLY A 86 -49.01 -3.32 29.83
CA GLY A 86 -50.01 -4.31 30.21
C GLY A 86 -50.85 -4.69 28.96
N GLY A 87 -50.63 -5.88 28.37
CA GLY A 87 -51.49 -6.46 27.32
C GLY A 87 -50.73 -7.28 26.26
N THR A 88 -50.56 -8.61 26.43
CA THR A 88 -51.39 -9.70 25.83
C THR A 88 -51.29 -9.86 24.30
N GLY A 89 -50.79 -11.02 23.85
CA GLY A 89 -50.84 -11.51 22.45
C GLY A 89 -52.27 -11.80 21.95
N PRO A 90 -52.49 -12.45 20.78
CA PRO A 90 -51.93 -13.79 20.51
C PRO A 90 -51.56 -14.14 19.04
N GLU A 91 -50.81 -15.25 18.93
CA GLU A 91 -50.83 -16.36 17.96
C GLU A 91 -51.44 -16.21 16.54
N GLY A 92 -50.68 -16.71 15.55
CA GLY A 92 -51.17 -17.24 14.28
C GLY A 92 -50.27 -18.39 13.79
N LYS A 93 -50.85 -19.59 13.67
CA LYS A 93 -50.22 -20.88 13.29
C LYS A 93 -50.31 -21.17 11.79
N GLY A 94 -49.40 -22.05 11.32
CA GLY A 94 -49.59 -22.97 10.17
C GLY A 94 -48.94 -22.51 8.86
N GLU A 95 -48.30 -23.32 8.01
CA GLU A 95 -48.22 -24.78 7.85
C GLU A 95 -46.96 -25.12 7.01
N GLU A 96 -46.41 -26.33 7.23
CA GLU A 96 -45.45 -27.00 6.35
C GLU A 96 -46.12 -27.50 5.05
N GLY A 97 -45.40 -27.46 3.94
CA GLY A 97 -45.79 -28.11 2.68
C GLY A 97 -44.58 -28.35 1.79
N THR A 98 -44.15 -29.60 1.68
CA THR A 98 -43.01 -30.09 0.91
C THR A 98 -43.40 -30.39 -0.54
N THR A 99 -42.59 -30.00 -1.53
CA THR A 99 -42.50 -30.66 -2.86
C THR A 99 -41.10 -30.46 -3.47
N ASP A 100 -40.69 -31.48 -4.22
CA ASP A 100 -39.34 -31.95 -4.59
C ASP A 100 -38.39 -31.01 -5.38
N PRO A 101 -37.08 -31.37 -5.40
CA PRO A 101 -36.00 -30.60 -6.02
C PRO A 101 -35.72 -31.09 -7.44
N ASP A 102 -36.06 -30.30 -8.45
CA ASP A 102 -35.41 -30.24 -9.76
C ASP A 102 -36.16 -29.14 -10.57
N ASP A 103 -35.41 -28.32 -11.31
CA ASP A 103 -35.86 -27.19 -12.14
C ASP A 103 -35.99 -25.80 -11.47
N ILE A 104 -34.85 -25.16 -11.22
CA ILE A 104 -34.62 -23.78 -11.66
C ILE A 104 -33.16 -23.59 -12.05
N ALA A 105 -32.93 -23.47 -13.36
CA ALA A 105 -31.67 -22.98 -13.90
C ALA A 105 -31.36 -21.61 -13.28
N ALA A 106 -30.29 -21.55 -12.51
CA ALA A 106 -29.78 -20.33 -11.90
C ALA A 106 -29.35 -19.36 -13.01
N ALA A 107 -30.22 -18.39 -13.31
CA ALA A 107 -29.75 -17.11 -13.80
C ALA A 107 -28.88 -16.53 -12.67
N ALA A 108 -27.56 -16.54 -12.87
CA ALA A 108 -26.62 -15.91 -11.97
C ALA A 108 -26.97 -14.43 -11.87
N LEU A 109 -27.62 -14.06 -10.76
CA LEU A 109 -27.77 -12.67 -10.37
C LEU A 109 -26.36 -12.17 -10.01
N PRO A 110 -25.94 -10.98 -10.50
CA PRO A 110 -24.69 -10.40 -10.05
C PRO A 110 -24.73 -10.21 -8.54
N LEU A 111 -23.73 -10.75 -7.84
CA LEU A 111 -23.54 -10.53 -6.41
C LEU A 111 -23.36 -9.03 -6.15
N PRO A 112 -23.95 -8.47 -5.08
CA PRO A 112 -23.69 -7.10 -4.69
C PRO A 112 -22.23 -6.98 -4.22
N ALA A 113 -21.56 -5.91 -4.65
CA ALA A 113 -20.21 -5.57 -4.21
C ALA A 113 -20.19 -5.28 -2.68
N PRO A 114 -19.07 -5.58 -1.98
CA PRO A 114 -18.91 -5.25 -0.56
C PRO A 114 -18.87 -3.74 -0.32
N ALA A 115 -19.43 -3.31 0.81
CA ALA A 115 -19.83 -1.92 1.09
C ALA A 115 -18.71 -0.92 1.47
N SER A 116 -17.43 -1.32 1.48
CA SER A 116 -16.29 -0.40 1.64
C SER A 116 -15.79 0.19 0.31
N CYS A 117 -16.19 -0.43 -0.80
CA CYS A 117 -16.22 0.17 -2.12
C CYS A 117 -17.54 0.93 -2.21
N GLY A 118 -17.55 2.24 -2.50
CA GLY A 118 -18.81 2.99 -2.62
C GLY A 118 -19.79 2.33 -3.61
N GLU A 119 -21.05 2.78 -3.63
CA GLU A 119 -22.10 2.25 -4.53
C GLU A 119 -21.76 2.31 -6.05
N THR A 120 -20.64 2.94 -6.42
CA THR A 120 -20.16 3.06 -7.80
C THR A 120 -19.53 1.76 -8.32
N ALA A 121 -20.38 0.82 -8.73
CA ALA A 121 -19.96 -0.27 -9.60
C ALA A 121 -19.39 0.28 -10.92
N VAL A 122 -18.27 -0.28 -11.38
CA VAL A 122 -17.69 0.06 -12.69
C VAL A 122 -18.75 -0.16 -13.78
N PRO A 123 -19.11 0.87 -14.57
CA PRO A 123 -20.06 0.69 -15.66
C PRO A 123 -19.60 -0.40 -16.63
N ALA A 124 -20.45 -1.39 -16.87
CA ALA A 124 -20.09 -2.60 -17.61
C ALA A 124 -19.54 -2.32 -19.03
N PHE A 125 -19.94 -1.21 -19.65
CA PHE A 125 -19.43 -0.82 -20.97
C PHE A 125 -17.98 -0.33 -20.96
N LEU A 126 -17.46 0.11 -19.81
CA LEU A 126 -16.07 0.57 -19.66
C LEU A 126 -15.09 -0.59 -19.42
N ILE A 127 -15.56 -1.69 -18.81
CA ILE A 127 -14.76 -2.89 -18.53
C ILE A 127 -13.95 -3.39 -19.76
N PRO A 128 -14.57 -3.66 -20.92
CA PRO A 128 -13.81 -4.13 -22.08
C PRO A 128 -12.80 -3.08 -22.59
N ILE A 129 -13.05 -1.78 -22.38
CA ILE A 129 -12.14 -0.70 -22.77
C ILE A 129 -10.89 -0.71 -21.89
N TYR A 130 -11.05 -0.86 -20.56
CA TYR A 130 -9.91 -0.98 -19.64
C TYR A 130 -9.07 -2.22 -19.92
N GLN A 131 -9.72 -3.36 -20.20
CA GLN A 131 -9.05 -4.61 -20.53
C GLN A 131 -8.24 -4.49 -21.83
N GLU A 132 -8.85 -3.95 -22.89
CA GLU A 132 -8.19 -3.74 -24.18
C GLU A 132 -7.03 -2.75 -24.07
N ALA A 133 -7.24 -1.62 -23.39
CA ALA A 133 -6.19 -0.62 -23.19
C ALA A 133 -5.02 -1.20 -22.38
N SER A 134 -5.29 -1.84 -21.23
CA SER A 134 -4.25 -2.49 -20.42
C SER A 134 -3.46 -3.52 -21.22
N LYS A 135 -4.15 -4.37 -21.98
CA LYS A 135 -3.52 -5.38 -22.85
C LYS A 135 -2.67 -4.75 -23.95
N LYS A 136 -3.16 -3.71 -24.61
CA LYS A 136 -2.48 -3.03 -25.72
C LYS A 136 -1.19 -2.34 -25.28
N TYR A 137 -1.22 -1.69 -24.11
CA TYR A 137 -0.05 -0.97 -23.58
C TYR A 137 0.81 -1.82 -22.64
N GLY A 138 0.36 -3.05 -22.32
CA GLY A 138 1.09 -3.99 -21.51
C GLY A 138 1.20 -3.56 -20.05
N LEU A 139 0.10 -3.11 -19.43
CA LEU A 139 0.06 -2.61 -18.05
C LEU A 139 0.00 -3.70 -16.98
N GLY A 140 0.01 -4.98 -17.38
CA GLY A 140 -0.06 -6.11 -16.45
C GLY A 140 -1.47 -6.39 -15.89
N PRO A 141 -1.58 -7.37 -14.97
CA PRO A 141 -2.87 -7.85 -14.47
C PRO A 141 -3.70 -6.79 -13.72
N SER A 142 -3.05 -5.87 -13.01
CA SER A 142 -3.69 -4.75 -12.30
C SER A 142 -4.02 -3.56 -13.20
N GLY A 143 -3.55 -3.54 -14.45
CA GLY A 143 -3.77 -2.45 -15.39
C GLY A 143 -5.25 -2.08 -15.59
N PRO A 144 -6.17 -3.04 -15.80
CA PRO A 144 -7.59 -2.72 -15.99
C PRO A 144 -8.20 -2.04 -14.76
N SER A 145 -7.88 -2.52 -13.55
CA SER A 145 -8.44 -1.99 -12.32
C SER A 145 -7.86 -0.63 -11.93
N ILE A 146 -6.56 -0.38 -12.20
CA ILE A 146 -5.94 0.94 -12.03
C ILE A 146 -6.55 1.97 -12.98
N LEU A 147 -6.82 1.61 -14.25
CA LEU A 147 -7.50 2.50 -15.19
C LEU A 147 -8.93 2.82 -14.74
N ALA A 148 -9.66 1.84 -14.20
CA ALA A 148 -10.99 2.05 -13.64
C ALA A 148 -10.97 2.97 -12.41
N ALA A 149 -10.01 2.79 -11.51
CA ALA A 149 -9.82 3.62 -10.33
C ALA A 149 -9.53 5.09 -10.68
N ILE A 150 -8.65 5.33 -11.64
CA ILE A 150 -8.36 6.69 -12.12
C ILE A 150 -9.62 7.32 -12.73
N ASN A 151 -10.37 6.60 -13.58
CA ASN A 151 -11.60 7.14 -14.18
C ASN A 151 -12.67 7.47 -13.12
N GLU A 152 -12.79 6.64 -12.09
CA GLU A 152 -13.69 6.91 -10.95
C GLU A 152 -13.27 8.19 -10.21
N ILE A 153 -12.00 8.30 -9.82
CA ILE A 153 -11.49 9.44 -9.04
C ILE A 153 -11.58 10.74 -9.84
N GLU A 154 -11.27 10.70 -11.14
CA GLU A 154 -11.22 11.88 -11.97
C GLU A 154 -12.60 12.42 -12.31
N THR A 155 -13.56 11.55 -12.63
CA THR A 155 -14.86 12.00 -13.19
C THR A 155 -16.08 11.27 -12.65
N GLY A 156 -15.91 10.29 -11.77
CA GLY A 156 -16.99 9.39 -11.36
C GLY A 156 -17.51 8.56 -12.53
N PHE A 157 -16.59 8.01 -13.35
CA PHE A 157 -16.93 7.29 -14.59
C PHE A 157 -17.69 8.15 -15.62
N GLY A 158 -17.25 9.39 -15.80
CA GLY A 158 -17.80 10.31 -16.78
C GLY A 158 -19.00 11.14 -16.30
N VAL A 159 -19.37 11.08 -15.02
CA VAL A 159 -20.43 11.92 -14.41
C VAL A 159 -20.05 13.41 -14.42
N ASN A 160 -18.77 13.73 -14.24
CA ASN A 160 -18.26 15.09 -14.30
C ASN A 160 -16.94 15.17 -15.07
N GLN A 161 -16.99 15.42 -16.37
CA GLN A 161 -15.82 15.48 -17.26
C GLN A 161 -15.20 16.88 -17.39
N GLY A 162 -15.60 17.80 -16.51
CA GLY A 162 -15.08 19.14 -16.47
C GLY A 162 -15.45 20.00 -17.70
N PRO A 163 -14.66 21.06 -17.98
CA PRO A 163 -13.33 21.31 -17.41
C PRO A 163 -13.34 21.54 -15.90
N SER A 164 -12.33 21.05 -15.19
CA SER A 164 -12.15 21.35 -13.77
C SER A 164 -11.73 22.81 -13.55
N SER A 165 -11.72 23.28 -12.31
CA SER A 165 -11.22 24.62 -11.97
C SER A 165 -9.75 24.84 -12.36
N ALA A 166 -8.96 23.76 -12.49
CA ALA A 166 -7.59 23.78 -12.98
C ALA A 166 -7.48 23.68 -14.52
N GLY A 167 -8.60 23.46 -15.21
CA GLY A 167 -8.65 23.34 -16.67
C GLY A 167 -8.40 21.94 -17.23
N ALA A 168 -8.41 20.91 -16.39
CA ALA A 168 -8.33 19.52 -16.84
C ALA A 168 -9.64 19.07 -17.49
N ILE A 169 -9.55 18.25 -18.54
CA ILE A 169 -10.66 17.94 -19.48
C ILE A 169 -10.87 16.43 -19.66
N GLY A 170 -12.14 16.06 -19.92
CA GLY A 170 -12.49 14.74 -20.44
C GLY A 170 -12.57 13.64 -19.38
N TRP A 171 -12.80 12.40 -19.84
CA TRP A 171 -13.05 11.23 -18.98
C TRP A 171 -11.95 10.93 -17.98
N MET A 172 -10.71 11.25 -18.33
CA MET A 172 -9.52 10.97 -17.52
C MET A 172 -8.84 12.26 -17.03
N GLN A 173 -9.56 13.40 -17.08
CA GLN A 173 -9.13 14.71 -16.58
C GLN A 173 -7.69 15.10 -16.97
N PHE A 174 -7.35 14.97 -18.25
CA PHE A 174 -6.05 15.39 -18.75
C PHE A 174 -5.93 16.91 -18.75
N MET A 175 -4.74 17.44 -18.43
CA MET A 175 -4.44 18.83 -18.75
C MET A 175 -4.32 19.01 -20.28
N PRO A 176 -4.76 20.14 -20.87
CA PRO A 176 -4.72 20.34 -22.32
C PRO A 176 -3.33 20.15 -22.95
N ALA A 177 -2.27 20.53 -22.23
CA ALA A 177 -0.89 20.33 -22.67
C ALA A 177 -0.49 18.84 -22.69
N THR A 178 -0.93 18.07 -21.69
CA THR A 178 -0.70 16.62 -21.61
C THR A 178 -1.50 15.88 -22.69
N TRP A 179 -2.74 16.31 -22.96
CA TRP A 179 -3.55 15.75 -24.04
C TRP A 179 -2.90 15.96 -25.40
N ALA A 180 -2.30 17.13 -25.65
CA ALA A 180 -1.62 17.42 -26.91
C ALA A 180 -0.46 16.47 -27.22
N THR A 181 0.15 15.83 -26.21
CA THR A 181 1.26 14.89 -26.38
C THR A 181 0.86 13.42 -26.18
N SER A 182 -0.20 13.15 -25.43
CA SER A 182 -0.56 11.79 -24.97
C SER A 182 -1.90 11.31 -25.53
N GLY A 183 -2.71 12.21 -26.07
CA GLY A 183 -4.00 11.89 -26.68
C GLY A 183 -3.83 10.96 -27.88
N VAL A 184 -4.74 9.99 -28.00
CA VAL A 184 -4.73 8.98 -29.05
C VAL A 184 -6.15 8.79 -29.57
N ASP A 185 -6.29 8.73 -30.90
CA ASP A 185 -7.50 8.26 -31.57
C ASP A 185 -7.48 6.72 -31.50
N ALA A 186 -8.07 6.19 -30.43
CA ALA A 186 -8.21 4.75 -30.21
C ALA A 186 -9.55 4.22 -30.72
N SER A 187 -10.56 5.09 -30.84
CA SER A 187 -11.86 4.80 -31.43
C SER A 187 -11.78 4.55 -32.96
N GLY A 188 -10.80 5.16 -33.63
CA GLY A 188 -10.54 5.02 -35.07
C GLY A 188 -11.41 5.94 -35.94
N ASP A 189 -11.94 7.03 -35.38
CA ASP A 189 -12.84 7.96 -36.09
C ASP A 189 -12.11 9.13 -36.77
N GLY A 190 -10.78 9.22 -36.59
CA GLY A 190 -9.92 10.24 -37.15
C GLY A 190 -9.64 11.43 -36.23
N VAL A 191 -10.14 11.42 -34.99
CA VAL A 191 -10.00 12.49 -34.02
C VAL A 191 -9.57 11.91 -32.66
N ALA A 192 -8.55 12.48 -32.01
CA ALA A 192 -8.25 12.16 -30.62
C ALA A 192 -9.10 13.06 -29.71
N ASP A 193 -10.23 12.54 -29.21
CA ASP A 193 -11.20 13.27 -28.39
C ASP A 193 -11.09 12.92 -26.89
N PRO A 194 -10.75 13.88 -25.99
CA PRO A 194 -10.71 13.60 -24.55
C PRO A 194 -12.09 13.32 -23.95
N SER A 195 -13.16 13.67 -24.67
CA SER A 195 -14.55 13.36 -24.31
C SER A 195 -15.05 12.02 -24.85
N ASP A 196 -14.25 11.30 -25.65
CA ASP A 196 -14.49 9.90 -25.98
C ASP A 196 -13.81 8.98 -24.95
N PRO A 197 -14.55 8.04 -24.30
CA PRO A 197 -13.99 7.18 -23.27
C PRO A 197 -12.93 6.21 -23.82
N VAL A 198 -13.04 5.75 -25.07
CA VAL A 198 -12.08 4.83 -25.67
C VAL A 198 -10.75 5.54 -25.87
N ASP A 199 -10.77 6.74 -26.44
CA ASP A 199 -9.60 7.59 -26.64
C ASP A 199 -8.94 7.98 -25.32
N ALA A 200 -9.74 8.48 -24.36
CA ALA A 200 -9.24 8.95 -23.08
C ALA A 200 -8.61 7.83 -22.24
N ILE A 201 -9.25 6.65 -22.15
CA ILE A 201 -8.71 5.50 -21.41
C ILE A 201 -7.44 4.95 -22.07
N HIS A 202 -7.39 4.93 -23.40
CA HIS A 202 -6.17 4.51 -24.10
C HIS A 202 -5.03 5.51 -23.96
N ALA A 203 -5.31 6.81 -23.92
CA ALA A 203 -4.33 7.85 -23.62
C ALA A 203 -3.78 7.68 -22.18
N ALA A 204 -4.65 7.43 -21.20
CA ALA A 204 -4.26 7.16 -19.82
C ALA A 204 -3.39 5.90 -19.71
N ALA A 205 -3.75 4.83 -20.41
CA ALA A 205 -2.94 3.62 -20.44
C ALA A 205 -1.55 3.83 -21.04
N GLY A 206 -1.45 4.58 -22.15
CA GLY A 206 -0.16 4.97 -22.71
C GLY A 206 0.67 5.84 -21.76
N TYR A 207 0.02 6.76 -21.05
CA TYR A 207 0.66 7.64 -20.07
C TYR A 207 1.22 6.85 -18.88
N LEU A 208 0.45 5.92 -18.32
CA LEU A 208 0.90 5.03 -17.24
C LEU A 208 2.03 4.10 -17.69
N LYS A 209 2.00 3.61 -18.95
CA LYS A 209 3.11 2.83 -19.51
C LYS A 209 4.40 3.66 -19.58
N ALA A 210 4.31 4.91 -20.03
CA ALA A 210 5.45 5.83 -20.04
C ALA A 210 5.94 6.17 -18.62
N GLY A 211 5.03 6.16 -17.65
CA GLY A 211 5.31 6.38 -16.22
C GLY A 211 5.94 5.20 -15.49
N GLY A 212 6.01 4.01 -16.11
CA GLY A 212 6.73 2.85 -15.54
C GLY A 212 5.89 1.61 -15.27
N MET A 213 4.59 1.57 -15.62
CA MET A 213 3.81 0.34 -15.47
C MET A 213 4.22 -0.74 -16.49
N PRO A 214 4.17 -2.04 -16.14
CA PRO A 214 3.72 -2.61 -14.86
C PRO A 214 4.81 -2.65 -13.78
N GLU A 215 6.04 -2.25 -14.09
CA GLU A 215 7.20 -2.45 -13.21
C GLU A 215 7.16 -1.55 -11.95
N ASP A 216 6.60 -0.36 -12.07
CA ASP A 216 6.46 0.62 -10.97
C ASP A 216 5.09 1.35 -11.07
N PRO A 217 3.99 0.70 -10.64
CA PRO A 217 2.65 1.30 -10.67
C PRO A 217 2.53 2.58 -9.86
N GLU A 218 3.19 2.66 -8.70
CA GLU A 218 3.19 3.83 -7.82
C GLU A 218 3.83 5.04 -8.51
N ALA A 219 5.01 4.89 -9.11
CA ALA A 219 5.65 5.99 -9.84
C ALA A 219 4.85 6.40 -11.08
N ALA A 220 4.23 5.44 -11.78
CA ALA A 220 3.38 5.72 -12.92
C ALA A 220 2.14 6.54 -12.52
N ILE A 221 1.47 6.15 -11.43
CA ILE A 221 0.31 6.89 -10.91
C ILE A 221 0.75 8.26 -10.37
N PHE A 222 1.90 8.34 -9.70
CA PHE A 222 2.45 9.61 -9.22
C PHE A 222 2.79 10.57 -10.39
N SER A 223 3.26 10.03 -11.52
CA SER A 223 3.49 10.82 -12.73
C SER A 223 2.20 11.37 -13.33
N TYR A 224 1.07 10.71 -13.06
CA TYR A 224 -0.28 11.13 -13.46
C TYR A 224 -0.75 12.30 -12.60
N ASN A 225 -0.61 12.18 -11.28
CA ASN A 225 -0.88 13.23 -10.31
C ASN A 225 0.14 13.15 -9.17
N HIS A 226 0.94 14.21 -8.98
CA HIS A 226 2.12 14.23 -8.11
C HIS A 226 1.74 14.42 -6.63
N ALA A 227 0.89 13.53 -6.14
CA ALA A 227 0.38 13.54 -4.78
C ALA A 227 0.32 12.11 -4.23
N ASP A 228 1.02 11.86 -3.14
CA ASP A 228 1.07 10.53 -2.51
C ASP A 228 -0.33 10.05 -2.07
N TRP A 229 -1.18 10.98 -1.63
CA TRP A 229 -2.58 10.67 -1.30
C TRP A 229 -3.38 10.19 -2.51
N TYR A 230 -3.07 10.68 -3.72
CA TYR A 230 -3.73 10.25 -4.95
C TYR A 230 -3.26 8.86 -5.36
N VAL A 231 -1.97 8.56 -5.21
CA VAL A 231 -1.41 7.21 -5.47
C VAL A 231 -2.07 6.18 -4.56
N ALA A 232 -2.10 6.45 -3.25
CA ALA A 232 -2.76 5.60 -2.27
C ALA A 232 -4.25 5.43 -2.61
N ASP A 233 -4.92 6.52 -3.00
CA ASP A 233 -6.32 6.48 -3.36
C ASP A 233 -6.58 5.58 -4.57
N VAL A 234 -5.85 5.78 -5.67
CA VAL A 234 -5.98 4.97 -6.89
C VAL A 234 -5.75 3.49 -6.61
N LEU A 235 -4.72 3.13 -5.85
CA LEU A 235 -4.44 1.73 -5.53
C LEU A 235 -5.53 1.10 -4.66
N ALA A 236 -6.06 1.85 -3.70
CA ALA A 236 -7.18 1.40 -2.88
C ALA A 236 -8.45 1.14 -3.72
N ARG A 237 -8.81 2.06 -4.64
CA ARG A 237 -9.97 1.86 -5.54
C ARG A 237 -9.70 0.75 -6.57
N ALA A 238 -8.47 0.59 -7.05
CA ALA A 238 -8.13 -0.46 -8.00
C ALA A 238 -8.32 -1.85 -7.39
N ALA A 239 -8.07 -2.02 -6.09
CA ALA A 239 -8.34 -3.27 -5.40
C ALA A 239 -9.84 -3.63 -5.40
N CYS A 240 -10.73 -2.63 -5.26
CA CYS A 240 -12.19 -2.83 -5.42
C CYS A 240 -12.60 -3.35 -6.80
N PHE A 241 -11.76 -3.14 -7.82
CA PHE A 241 -12.06 -3.50 -9.21
C PHE A 241 -11.28 -4.73 -9.71
N GLY A 242 -10.60 -5.49 -8.83
CA GLY A 242 -9.74 -6.62 -9.20
C GLY A 242 -10.39 -7.66 -10.14
N GLY A 243 -11.71 -7.86 -10.02
CA GLY A 243 -12.49 -8.79 -10.86
C GLY A 243 -12.64 -8.42 -12.34
N ILE A 244 -12.17 -7.24 -12.78
CA ILE A 244 -12.25 -6.83 -14.20
C ILE A 244 -11.02 -7.23 -15.01
N GLY A 245 -9.99 -7.85 -14.41
CA GLY A 245 -8.91 -8.52 -15.15
C GLY A 245 -9.40 -9.85 -15.72
N ASN A 246 -9.21 -10.11 -17.02
CA ASN A 246 -9.71 -11.33 -17.68
C ASN A 246 -9.16 -12.62 -17.04
N GLY A 247 -9.93 -13.23 -16.14
CA GLY A 247 -9.66 -14.55 -15.56
C GLY A 247 -10.66 -14.88 -14.46
N ALA A 248 -11.65 -15.70 -14.80
CA ALA A 248 -12.57 -16.36 -13.87
C ALA A 248 -11.87 -16.87 -12.61
N LEU A 249 -12.49 -16.69 -11.42
CA LEU A 249 -12.37 -17.54 -10.22
C LEU A 249 -11.09 -18.41 -10.20
N GLY A 250 -9.94 -17.74 -10.21
CA GLY A 250 -8.72 -18.32 -10.74
C GLY A 250 -7.87 -18.90 -9.63
N ASP A 251 -8.38 -19.93 -8.95
CA ASP A 251 -7.59 -20.91 -8.18
C ASP A 251 -6.36 -20.31 -7.46
N MET A 252 -6.56 -19.17 -6.79
CA MET A 252 -5.58 -18.69 -5.83
C MET A 252 -5.70 -19.64 -4.67
N SER A 253 -4.74 -20.55 -4.59
CA SER A 253 -4.39 -21.19 -3.34
C SER A 253 -4.41 -20.08 -2.28
N LEU A 254 -5.45 -20.09 -1.43
CA LEU A 254 -5.64 -19.15 -0.32
C LEU A 254 -4.54 -19.29 0.74
N ILE A 255 -3.49 -20.06 0.46
CA ILE A 255 -2.30 -20.25 1.27
C ILE A 255 -1.29 -19.18 0.82
N PRO A 256 -1.14 -18.07 1.56
CA PRO A 256 -0.12 -17.07 1.28
C PRO A 256 1.24 -17.74 1.37
N LYS A 257 2.23 -17.19 0.67
CA LYS A 257 3.60 -17.72 0.63
C LYS A 257 4.57 -16.60 0.99
N ARG A 258 5.67 -16.94 1.66
CA ARG A 258 6.75 -16.01 2.01
C ARG A 258 8.11 -16.56 1.59
N GLN A 259 9.12 -15.68 1.53
CA GLN A 259 10.50 -16.10 1.33
C GLN A 259 11.13 -16.54 2.66
N GLN A 260 11.77 -17.71 2.64
CA GLN A 260 12.70 -18.15 3.67
C GLN A 260 14.12 -18.04 3.11
N LEU A 261 14.95 -17.23 3.76
CA LEU A 261 16.35 -17.03 3.40
C LEU A 261 17.24 -17.76 4.40
N ILE A 262 18.22 -18.50 3.89
CA ILE A 262 19.31 -19.08 4.69
C ILE A 262 20.61 -18.58 4.08
N CYS A 263 21.23 -17.63 4.76
CA CYS A 263 22.41 -16.93 4.26
C CYS A 263 23.67 -17.23 5.09
N SER A 264 24.82 -17.17 4.44
CA SER A 264 26.14 -17.23 5.07
C SER A 264 26.93 -16.03 4.60
N ALA A 265 27.30 -15.13 5.52
CA ALA A 265 28.11 -13.95 5.22
C ALA A 265 29.48 -14.32 4.65
N ASN A 266 30.10 -13.38 3.94
CA ASN A 266 31.46 -13.55 3.44
C ASN A 266 32.46 -13.72 4.61
N GLU A 267 33.32 -14.74 4.55
CA GLU A 267 34.27 -15.05 5.63
C GLU A 267 35.32 -13.94 5.81
N ASP A 268 35.63 -13.20 4.74
CA ASP A 268 36.69 -12.19 4.71
C ASP A 268 36.24 -10.77 5.14
N ALA A 269 34.94 -10.50 5.22
CA ALA A 269 34.39 -9.16 5.46
C ALA A 269 34.16 -8.81 6.94
N GLY A 270 34.70 -9.62 7.85
CA GLY A 270 34.43 -9.56 9.28
C GLY A 270 33.09 -10.19 9.64
N LYS A 271 33.04 -10.93 10.75
CA LYS A 271 31.88 -11.76 11.10
C LYS A 271 30.67 -10.92 11.47
N VAL A 272 29.57 -11.08 10.72
CA VAL A 272 28.22 -10.77 11.20
C VAL A 272 27.92 -11.74 12.37
N PRO A 273 27.57 -11.26 13.57
CA PRO A 273 27.24 -12.16 14.66
C PRO A 273 26.02 -13.04 14.31
N GLU A 274 26.02 -14.29 14.75
CA GLU A 274 25.02 -15.30 14.37
C GLU A 274 23.58 -14.85 14.64
N GLY A 275 23.28 -14.35 15.85
CA GLY A 275 21.94 -13.86 16.20
C GLY A 275 21.46 -12.66 15.38
N TYR A 276 22.39 -11.81 14.89
CA TYR A 276 22.05 -10.73 13.96
C TYR A 276 21.72 -11.27 12.58
N LEU A 277 22.55 -12.18 12.07
CA LEU A 277 22.34 -12.78 10.76
C LEU A 277 21.01 -13.56 10.71
N GLU A 278 20.65 -14.25 11.78
CA GLU A 278 19.34 -14.92 11.91
C GLU A 278 18.17 -13.91 11.87
N ALA A 279 18.26 -12.83 12.65
CA ALA A 279 17.24 -11.78 12.67
C ALA A 279 17.09 -11.08 11.30
N PHE A 280 18.20 -10.82 10.59
CA PHE A 280 18.15 -10.20 9.26
C PHE A 280 17.56 -11.12 8.20
N GLN A 281 17.86 -12.42 8.26
CA GLN A 281 17.25 -13.41 7.37
C GLN A 281 15.74 -13.53 7.59
N ALA A 282 15.32 -13.55 8.86
CA ALA A 282 13.91 -13.55 9.22
C ALA A 282 13.23 -12.28 8.69
N ALA A 283 13.71 -11.11 9.10
CA ALA A 283 13.16 -9.82 8.70
C ALA A 283 13.11 -9.63 7.18
N ALA A 284 14.19 -9.96 6.45
CA ALA A 284 14.20 -9.82 5.00
C ALA A 284 13.23 -10.78 4.29
N GLY A 285 12.98 -11.95 4.87
CA GLY A 285 12.02 -12.92 4.36
C GLY A 285 10.57 -12.60 4.73
N ASP A 286 10.35 -12.02 5.91
CA ASP A 286 9.03 -11.53 6.36
C ASP A 286 8.55 -10.34 5.52
N TYR A 287 9.46 -9.43 5.15
CA TYR A 287 9.15 -8.21 4.38
C TYR A 287 9.54 -8.27 2.91
N GLU A 288 9.84 -9.45 2.38
CA GLU A 288 10.17 -9.71 0.96
C GLU A 288 11.24 -8.80 0.31
N ILE A 289 12.10 -8.16 1.11
CA ILE A 289 13.20 -7.30 0.64
C ILE A 289 14.41 -8.09 0.11
N GLY A 290 14.28 -9.42 0.02
CA GLY A 290 15.21 -10.33 -0.63
C GLY A 290 16.57 -10.46 0.05
N GLN A 291 17.49 -11.16 -0.62
CA GLN A 291 18.84 -11.37 -0.09
C GLN A 291 19.62 -10.05 0.07
N ASP A 292 19.37 -9.07 -0.79
CA ASP A 292 20.02 -7.76 -0.72
C ASP A 292 19.55 -7.00 0.53
N GLY A 293 18.31 -7.22 0.96
CA GLY A 293 17.78 -6.72 2.22
C GLY A 293 18.51 -7.28 3.45
N VAL A 294 18.88 -8.58 3.44
CA VAL A 294 19.69 -9.18 4.53
C VAL A 294 21.00 -8.41 4.71
N TRP A 295 21.66 -8.10 3.59
CA TRP A 295 22.96 -7.42 3.60
C TRP A 295 22.84 -5.93 3.89
N ALA A 296 21.77 -5.28 3.45
CA ALA A 296 21.46 -3.91 3.83
C ALA A 296 21.23 -3.78 5.34
N LEU A 297 20.46 -4.68 5.96
CA LEU A 297 20.26 -4.69 7.41
C LEU A 297 21.56 -4.93 8.19
N ALA A 298 22.42 -5.84 7.69
CA ALA A 298 23.74 -6.09 8.28
C ALA A 298 24.66 -4.87 8.19
N ALA A 299 24.69 -4.19 7.04
CA ALA A 299 25.43 -2.96 6.84
C ALA A 299 24.95 -1.83 7.77
N ILE A 300 23.63 -1.62 7.87
CA ILE A 300 23.04 -0.64 8.80
C ILE A 300 23.49 -0.95 10.24
N ALA A 301 23.29 -2.18 10.72
CA ALA A 301 23.67 -2.53 12.09
C ALA A 301 25.17 -2.37 12.37
N ARG A 302 26.03 -2.62 11.37
CA ARG A 302 27.47 -2.38 11.50
C ARG A 302 27.79 -0.88 11.56
N LEU A 303 27.25 -0.09 10.63
CA LEU A 303 27.52 1.35 10.53
C LEU A 303 26.98 2.12 11.73
N GLU A 304 25.81 1.74 12.23
CA GLU A 304 25.15 2.42 13.34
C GLU A 304 25.78 2.10 14.69
N SER A 305 26.21 0.86 14.92
CA SER A 305 26.59 0.42 16.26
C SER A 305 27.63 -0.70 16.34
N ASP A 306 28.22 -1.12 15.23
CA ASP A 306 29.02 -2.35 15.15
C ASP A 306 28.28 -3.54 15.80
N TYR A 307 27.00 -3.72 15.44
CA TYR A 307 26.12 -4.75 16.00
C TYR A 307 25.92 -4.62 17.52
N GLY A 308 25.70 -3.39 17.98
CA GLY A 308 25.51 -3.01 19.38
C GLY A 308 26.79 -3.03 20.22
N ARG A 309 27.96 -3.30 19.61
CA ARG A 309 29.21 -3.44 20.34
C ARG A 309 29.67 -2.09 20.89
N GLY A 310 29.78 -2.02 22.21
CA GLY A 310 30.24 -0.82 22.90
C GLY A 310 29.12 0.16 23.26
N MET A 311 27.87 -0.12 22.87
CA MET A 311 26.71 0.62 23.37
C MET A 311 26.44 0.26 24.84
N THR A 312 26.05 1.26 25.61
CA THR A 312 25.47 1.09 26.95
C THR A 312 24.03 0.58 26.85
N SER A 313 23.50 0.03 27.95
CA SER A 313 22.10 -0.38 28.01
C SER A 313 21.13 0.79 27.74
N ALA A 314 21.50 2.02 28.13
CA ALA A 314 20.68 3.19 27.88
C ALA A 314 20.63 3.55 26.38
N GLU A 315 21.78 3.49 25.69
CA GLU A 315 21.83 3.76 24.24
C GLU A 315 21.09 2.68 23.44
N LEU A 316 21.16 1.41 23.85
CA LEU A 316 20.38 0.33 23.24
C LEU A 316 18.87 0.52 23.43
N LEU A 317 18.43 0.93 24.62
CA LEU A 317 17.02 1.26 24.86
C LEU A 317 16.55 2.47 24.02
N GLU A 318 17.42 3.46 23.83
CA GLU A 318 17.08 4.69 23.14
C GLU A 318 17.05 4.53 21.62
N MET A 319 18.00 3.82 21.02
CA MET A 319 18.18 3.77 19.56
C MET A 319 18.15 2.35 18.98
N GLY A 320 18.35 1.32 19.81
CA GLY A 320 18.53 -0.05 19.35
C GLY A 320 19.84 -0.26 18.59
N PRO A 321 20.15 -1.51 18.21
CA PRO A 321 21.38 -1.82 17.49
C PRO A 321 21.38 -1.34 16.03
N LEU A 322 20.24 -0.94 15.48
CA LEU A 322 20.11 -0.42 14.11
C LEU A 322 19.89 1.10 14.07
N GLY A 323 20.15 1.84 15.16
CA GLY A 323 20.15 3.32 15.12
C GLY A 323 18.77 3.95 14.78
N ILE A 324 17.68 3.33 15.21
CA ILE A 324 16.32 3.74 14.82
C ILE A 324 15.89 4.98 15.61
N SER A 325 15.68 6.09 14.89
CA SER A 325 15.16 7.33 15.48
C SER A 325 13.81 7.12 16.17
N ALA A 326 13.52 7.91 17.21
CA ALA A 326 12.26 7.78 17.95
C ALA A 326 11.01 7.94 17.05
N ALA A 327 11.08 8.83 16.07
CA ALA A 327 9.98 9.03 15.11
C ALA A 327 9.79 7.82 14.18
N ASN A 328 10.89 7.23 13.69
CA ASN A 328 10.82 6.04 12.85
C ASN A 328 10.38 4.81 13.65
N TRP A 329 10.84 4.67 14.89
CA TRP A 329 10.35 3.62 15.80
C TRP A 329 8.85 3.76 16.06
N GLU A 330 8.37 4.97 16.37
CA GLU A 330 6.95 5.19 16.58
C GLU A 330 6.12 4.81 15.34
N ARG A 331 6.67 5.03 14.14
CA ARG A 331 5.94 4.77 12.90
C ARG A 331 5.98 3.32 12.44
N TYR A 332 7.10 2.63 12.62
CA TYR A 332 7.36 1.34 11.96
C TYR A 332 7.57 0.17 12.92
N ARG A 333 7.60 0.38 14.25
CA ARG A 333 7.89 -0.70 15.20
C ARG A 333 6.98 -1.91 15.03
N VAL A 334 7.59 -3.08 15.11
CA VAL A 334 6.96 -4.40 14.97
C VAL A 334 7.66 -5.42 15.85
N ASP A 335 6.92 -6.42 16.30
CA ASP A 335 7.43 -7.58 17.02
C ASP A 335 8.08 -8.56 16.01
N GLY A 336 9.39 -8.46 15.87
CA GLY A 336 10.17 -9.19 14.87
C GLY A 336 10.56 -10.59 15.31
N ASP A 337 10.82 -10.79 16.60
CA ASP A 337 11.15 -12.10 17.17
C ASP A 337 9.90 -12.88 17.65
N ALA A 338 8.74 -12.24 17.61
CA ALA A 338 7.45 -12.79 18.02
C ALA A 338 7.42 -13.18 19.49
N ASP A 339 8.05 -12.43 20.40
CA ASP A 339 7.96 -12.69 21.85
C ASP A 339 6.72 -12.05 22.51
N GLY A 340 5.95 -11.25 21.75
CA GLY A 340 4.77 -10.51 22.20
C GLY A 340 5.09 -9.13 22.78
N VAL A 341 6.35 -8.70 22.78
CA VAL A 341 6.83 -7.47 23.44
C VAL A 341 7.82 -6.72 22.55
N ILE A 342 7.41 -5.58 22.01
CA ILE A 342 8.21 -4.77 21.08
C ILE A 342 9.28 -3.96 21.83
N LYS A 343 10.55 -4.36 21.71
CA LYS A 343 11.71 -3.75 22.38
C LYS A 343 12.72 -3.23 21.37
N ARG A 344 13.09 -1.94 21.46
CA ARG A 344 14.05 -1.34 20.52
C ARG A 344 15.43 -1.97 20.63
N GLU A 345 15.81 -2.39 21.83
CA GLU A 345 17.05 -3.11 22.09
C GLU A 345 17.05 -4.57 21.59
N SER A 346 15.88 -5.15 21.25
CA SER A 346 15.83 -6.49 20.64
C SER A 346 16.38 -6.43 19.21
N ILE A 347 17.25 -7.40 18.89
CA ILE A 347 17.81 -7.56 17.55
C ILE A 347 16.70 -7.87 16.56
N GLY A 348 15.76 -8.75 16.94
CA GLY A 348 14.64 -9.17 16.10
C GLY A 348 13.72 -8.01 15.76
N ASP A 349 13.28 -7.26 16.77
CA ASP A 349 12.36 -6.14 16.59
C ASP A 349 13.00 -4.99 15.83
N SER A 350 14.25 -4.65 16.14
CA SER A 350 14.97 -3.61 15.39
C SER A 350 15.16 -4.01 13.93
N ALA A 351 15.56 -5.25 13.65
CA ALA A 351 15.73 -5.73 12.28
C ALA A 351 14.40 -5.69 11.50
N ALA A 352 13.33 -6.22 12.09
CA ALA A 352 11.99 -6.23 11.48
C ALA A 352 11.45 -4.81 11.26
N THR A 353 11.70 -3.88 12.19
CA THR A 353 11.28 -2.48 12.09
C THR A 353 11.95 -1.77 10.92
N VAL A 354 13.27 -1.95 10.74
CA VAL A 354 13.99 -1.38 9.59
C VAL A 354 13.58 -2.07 8.29
N ALA A 355 13.40 -3.39 8.30
CA ALA A 355 12.92 -4.12 7.12
C ALA A 355 11.53 -3.64 6.67
N ARG A 356 10.60 -3.45 7.60
CA ARG A 356 9.27 -2.86 7.34
C ARG A 356 9.37 -1.47 6.72
N MET A 357 10.27 -0.64 7.24
CA MET A 357 10.51 0.70 6.71
C MET A 357 11.07 0.66 5.29
N ILE A 358 11.98 -0.28 5.02
CA ILE A 358 12.55 -0.48 3.69
C ILE A 358 11.49 -0.94 2.70
N TRP A 359 10.73 -1.95 3.10
CA TRP A 359 9.64 -2.50 2.32
C TRP A 359 8.57 -1.43 2.01
N GLY A 360 8.12 -0.69 3.02
CA GLY A 360 7.12 0.36 2.84
C GLY A 360 7.58 1.57 2.02
N ALA A 361 8.89 1.71 1.78
CA ALA A 361 9.46 2.72 0.90
C ALA A 361 9.61 2.24 -0.56
N GLY A 362 9.29 0.98 -0.87
CA GLY A 362 9.30 0.41 -2.21
C GLY A 362 10.69 0.00 -2.74
N SER A 363 11.78 0.36 -2.08
CA SER A 363 13.13 -0.11 -2.43
C SER A 363 14.12 0.03 -1.27
N ILE A 364 15.21 -0.76 -1.31
CA ILE A 364 16.32 -0.65 -0.35
C ILE A 364 16.85 0.79 -0.27
N ARG A 365 17.07 1.45 -1.41
CA ARG A 365 17.57 2.84 -1.44
C ARG A 365 16.61 3.81 -0.76
N ALA A 366 15.33 3.75 -1.09
CA ALA A 366 14.32 4.63 -0.50
C ALA A 366 14.15 4.37 1.00
N GLY A 367 14.18 3.10 1.41
CA GLY A 367 14.13 2.65 2.79
C GLY A 367 15.28 3.17 3.65
N VAL A 368 16.51 2.97 3.16
CA VAL A 368 17.71 3.47 3.83
C VAL A 368 17.71 5.00 3.89
N PHE A 369 17.23 5.67 2.85
CA PHE A 369 17.04 7.12 2.89
C PHE A 369 15.97 7.53 3.92
N GLN A 370 14.87 6.78 4.05
CA GLN A 370 13.84 7.03 5.05
C GLN A 370 14.36 6.81 6.48
N HIS A 371 15.31 5.89 6.66
CA HIS A 371 15.93 5.60 7.95
C HIS A 371 16.78 6.77 8.48
N ASN A 372 17.62 7.36 7.62
CA ASN A 372 18.64 8.33 8.03
C ASN A 372 18.46 9.76 7.44
N HIS A 373 17.67 9.91 6.38
CA HIS A 373 17.43 11.14 5.62
C HIS A 373 18.67 11.74 4.92
N ALA A 374 19.68 10.92 4.62
CA ALA A 374 20.90 11.35 3.96
C ALA A 374 21.26 10.48 2.76
N SER A 375 21.46 11.09 1.59
CA SER A 375 21.85 10.37 0.37
C SER A 375 23.24 9.76 0.44
N TRP A 376 24.17 10.39 1.18
CA TRP A 376 25.50 9.82 1.42
C TRP A 376 25.42 8.52 2.23
N TYR A 377 24.51 8.47 3.21
CA TYR A 377 24.31 7.29 4.06
C TYR A 377 23.75 6.12 3.26
N VAL A 378 22.86 6.39 2.30
CA VAL A 378 22.38 5.36 1.37
C VAL A 378 23.54 4.71 0.62
N GLN A 379 24.49 5.50 0.14
CA GLN A 379 25.63 4.96 -0.60
C GLN A 379 26.57 4.19 0.32
N GLU A 380 26.86 4.69 1.53
CA GLU A 380 27.65 3.98 2.54
C GLU A 380 27.06 2.62 2.91
N VAL A 381 25.74 2.53 3.11
CA VAL A 381 25.07 1.24 3.41
C VAL A 381 25.23 0.25 2.26
N LEU A 382 25.10 0.70 1.01
CA LEU A 382 25.27 -0.18 -0.15
C LEU A 382 26.72 -0.61 -0.33
N ASP A 383 27.67 0.29 -0.12
CA ASP A 383 29.11 0.02 -0.23
C ASP A 383 29.59 -0.91 0.90
N GLU A 384 29.03 -0.79 2.11
CA GLU A 384 29.31 -1.68 3.24
C GLU A 384 28.62 -3.05 3.09
N ALA A 385 27.45 -3.10 2.44
CA ALA A 385 26.74 -4.36 2.20
C ALA A 385 27.48 -5.28 1.22
N GLU A 386 28.13 -4.71 0.19
CA GLU A 386 28.83 -5.48 -0.85
C GLU A 386 29.92 -6.45 -0.30
N PRO A 387 30.87 -6.03 0.56
CA PRO A 387 31.86 -6.95 1.10
C PRO A 387 31.23 -7.96 2.07
N ILE A 388 30.22 -7.56 2.87
CA ILE A 388 29.53 -8.46 3.83
C ILE A 388 28.77 -9.57 3.09
N ALA A 389 28.21 -9.25 1.92
CA ALA A 389 27.35 -10.13 1.17
C ALA A 389 27.99 -11.48 0.87
N GLY A 390 27.29 -12.54 1.27
CA GLY A 390 27.70 -13.91 0.97
C GLY A 390 26.61 -14.69 0.26
N LYS A 391 26.59 -16.01 0.43
CA LYS A 391 25.66 -16.89 -0.29
C LYS A 391 24.33 -16.99 0.46
N CYS A 392 23.22 -16.86 -0.26
CA CYS A 392 21.88 -17.11 0.25
C CYS A 392 21.21 -18.27 -0.49
N ARG A 393 20.46 -19.10 0.23
CA ARG A 393 19.48 -20.03 -0.33
C ARG A 393 18.10 -19.47 -0.05
N VAL A 394 17.35 -19.22 -1.11
CA VAL A 394 15.97 -18.71 -1.03
C VAL A 394 15.01 -19.88 -1.28
N ARG A 395 14.00 -20.01 -0.43
CA ARG A 395 12.91 -20.96 -0.58
C ARG A 395 11.59 -20.23 -0.43
N THR A 396 10.60 -20.59 -1.23
CA THR A 396 9.22 -20.15 -1.00
C THR A 396 8.55 -21.16 -0.08
N VAL A 397 8.03 -20.68 1.05
CA VAL A 397 7.31 -21.51 2.04
C VAL A 397 5.89 -20.99 2.20
N ALA A 398 4.95 -21.87 2.55
CA ALA A 398 3.63 -21.43 2.97
C ALA A 398 3.76 -20.49 4.18
N TYR A 399 2.93 -19.47 4.22
CA TYR A 399 2.85 -18.55 5.33
C TYR A 399 2.28 -19.30 6.53
N SER A 400 3.16 -19.66 7.46
CA SER A 400 2.82 -20.29 8.73
C SER A 400 3.29 -19.39 9.85
N ILE A 401 2.43 -19.14 10.84
CA ILE A 401 2.81 -18.38 12.02
C ILE A 401 3.52 -19.34 12.98
N SER A 402 4.71 -18.96 13.40
CA SER A 402 5.33 -19.51 14.60
C SER A 402 4.95 -18.58 15.75
N LEU A 403 4.10 -19.07 16.66
CA LEU A 403 3.75 -18.34 17.88
C LEU A 403 4.85 -18.50 18.92
N PRO A 404 5.07 -17.50 19.81
CA PRO A 404 5.87 -17.70 21.01
C PRO A 404 5.24 -18.78 21.88
N GLY A 405 5.88 -19.94 21.96
CA GLY A 405 5.42 -21.08 22.76
C GLY A 405 5.62 -22.42 22.05
N PRO A 406 5.32 -23.55 22.73
CA PRO A 406 5.55 -24.89 22.18
C PRO A 406 4.60 -25.30 21.03
N THR A 407 3.83 -24.39 20.44
CA THR A 407 2.84 -24.71 19.40
C THR A 407 2.88 -23.69 18.26
N SER A 408 3.47 -24.08 17.13
CA SER A 408 3.21 -23.45 15.83
C SER A 408 1.83 -23.89 15.33
N ILE A 409 0.79 -23.11 15.60
CA ILE A 409 -0.55 -23.38 15.07
C ILE A 409 -0.61 -22.80 13.65
N PRO A 410 -0.72 -23.63 12.59
CA PRO A 410 -0.83 -23.11 11.23
C PRO A 410 -2.23 -22.52 11.00
N ILE A 411 -2.34 -21.46 10.19
CA ILE A 411 -3.66 -21.01 9.70
C ILE A 411 -4.24 -22.11 8.80
N ARG A 412 -5.50 -22.47 9.05
CA ARG A 412 -6.29 -23.28 8.13
C ARG A 412 -6.95 -22.37 7.11
N TRP A 413 -6.23 -22.09 6.02
CA TRP A 413 -6.68 -21.16 4.97
C TRP A 413 -7.97 -21.60 4.29
N GLU A 414 -8.29 -22.89 4.32
CA GLU A 414 -9.59 -23.42 3.91
C GLU A 414 -10.77 -22.91 4.75
N ASN A 415 -10.51 -22.40 5.97
CA ASN A 415 -11.48 -21.86 6.90
C ASN A 415 -11.45 -20.32 6.99
N VAL A 416 -10.59 -19.66 6.21
CA VAL A 416 -10.46 -18.20 6.21
C VAL A 416 -10.98 -17.65 4.89
N GLU A 417 -12.00 -16.81 4.98
CA GLU A 417 -12.49 -16.00 3.88
C GLU A 417 -12.00 -14.57 4.06
N LEU A 418 -11.39 -14.03 3.02
CA LEU A 418 -10.95 -12.63 2.96
C LEU A 418 -12.01 -11.85 2.18
N SER A 419 -12.47 -10.72 2.71
CA SER A 419 -13.50 -9.91 2.04
C SER A 419 -12.98 -9.25 0.76
N ASN A 420 -11.67 -9.07 0.67
CA ASN A 420 -11.02 -8.39 -0.43
C ASN A 420 -9.54 -8.84 -0.60
N GLU A 421 -8.92 -8.45 -1.72
CA GLU A 421 -7.52 -8.80 -2.01
C GLU A 421 -6.50 -7.94 -1.24
N LEU A 422 -6.89 -6.79 -0.66
CA LEU A 422 -6.00 -5.97 0.18
C LEU A 422 -5.65 -6.71 1.48
N GLU A 423 -6.58 -7.45 2.07
CA GLU A 423 -6.31 -8.28 3.24
C GLU A 423 -5.26 -9.34 2.92
N LEU A 424 -5.40 -9.98 1.74
CA LEU A 424 -4.43 -10.96 1.29
C LEU A 424 -3.07 -10.31 1.03
N TRP A 425 -3.07 -9.12 0.43
CA TRP A 425 -1.88 -8.33 0.19
C TRP A 425 -1.17 -7.98 1.50
N ASP A 426 -1.91 -7.51 2.50
CA ASP A 426 -1.38 -7.19 3.82
C ASP A 426 -0.69 -8.39 4.47
N ILE A 427 -1.29 -9.58 4.34
CA ILE A 427 -0.73 -10.84 4.85
C ILE A 427 0.52 -11.25 4.05
N GLN A 428 0.43 -11.23 2.71
CA GLN A 428 1.53 -11.66 1.83
C GLN A 428 2.77 -10.79 1.99
N GLN A 429 2.57 -9.50 2.17
CA GLN A 429 3.64 -8.51 2.33
C GLN A 429 4.15 -8.41 3.78
N GLY A 430 3.68 -9.28 4.69
CA GLY A 430 4.11 -9.30 6.08
C GLY A 430 3.76 -8.02 6.85
N MET A 431 2.72 -7.31 6.43
CA MET A 431 2.34 -6.04 7.04
C MET A 431 1.55 -6.20 8.34
N ILE A 432 1.05 -7.42 8.60
CA ILE A 432 0.18 -7.74 9.72
C ILE A 432 0.98 -8.30 10.88
N ASP A 433 0.70 -7.76 12.06
CA ASP A 433 1.24 -8.18 13.34
C ASP A 433 0.99 -9.67 13.56
N ARG A 434 2.01 -10.38 14.02
CA ARG A 434 1.95 -11.82 14.23
C ARG A 434 0.90 -12.22 15.26
N ARG A 435 0.53 -11.34 16.19
CA ARG A 435 -0.55 -11.56 17.15
C ARG A 435 -1.91 -11.57 16.47
N VAL A 436 -2.14 -10.68 15.49
CA VAL A 436 -3.37 -10.72 14.67
C VAL A 436 -3.44 -12.03 13.89
N LEU A 437 -2.33 -12.40 13.25
CA LEU A 437 -2.22 -13.66 12.53
C LEU A 437 -2.43 -14.86 13.48
N ALA A 438 -1.96 -14.79 14.73
CA ALA A 438 -2.20 -15.79 15.77
C ALA A 438 -3.68 -15.99 16.06
N LEU A 439 -4.46 -14.90 16.12
CA LEU A 439 -5.90 -14.97 16.30
C LEU A 439 -6.55 -15.69 15.13
N ILE A 440 -6.17 -15.35 13.89
CA ILE A 440 -6.65 -16.04 12.68
C ILE A 440 -6.31 -17.53 12.77
N ALA A 441 -5.08 -17.89 13.15
CA ALA A 441 -4.65 -19.27 13.27
C ALA A 441 -5.41 -20.04 14.35
N ALA A 442 -5.64 -19.42 15.50
CA ALA A 442 -6.36 -20.02 16.61
C ALA A 442 -7.85 -20.23 16.27
N ILE A 443 -8.51 -19.21 15.74
CA ILE A 443 -9.94 -19.27 15.37
C ILE A 443 -10.13 -20.27 14.23
N SER A 444 -9.29 -20.21 13.19
CA SER A 444 -9.41 -21.09 12.00
C SER A 444 -9.25 -22.57 12.31
N GLN A 445 -8.76 -22.98 13.50
CA GLN A 445 -8.68 -24.39 13.85
C GLN A 445 -10.05 -25.05 13.94
N ASP A 446 -11.00 -24.34 14.55
CA ASP A 446 -12.30 -24.89 14.94
C ASP A 446 -13.48 -24.13 14.31
N HIS A 447 -13.24 -22.95 13.74
CA HIS A 447 -14.26 -22.07 13.16
C HIS A 447 -13.90 -21.61 11.76
N THR A 448 -14.90 -21.31 10.94
CA THR A 448 -14.68 -20.48 9.76
C THR A 448 -14.78 -19.01 10.14
N LEU A 449 -13.96 -18.16 9.52
CA LEU A 449 -14.01 -16.71 9.74
C LEU A 449 -13.99 -15.95 8.42
N THR A 450 -14.78 -14.88 8.36
CA THR A 450 -14.71 -13.88 7.29
C THR A 450 -14.07 -12.63 7.85
N ILE A 451 -12.90 -12.29 7.32
CA ILE A 451 -12.16 -11.07 7.63
C ILE A 451 -12.71 -9.94 6.76
N SER A 452 -12.96 -8.78 7.35
CA SER A 452 -13.47 -7.60 6.64
C SER A 452 -12.50 -6.42 6.59
N SER A 453 -11.47 -6.45 7.44
CA SER A 453 -10.48 -5.39 7.51
C SER A 453 -9.20 -5.90 8.16
N LEU A 454 -8.04 -5.54 7.58
CA LEU A 454 -6.71 -5.70 8.14
C LEU A 454 -5.97 -4.37 8.20
N ARG A 455 -5.18 -3.98 7.19
CA ARG A 455 -4.42 -2.73 7.23
C ARG A 455 -4.79 -1.80 6.09
N SER A 456 -4.65 -2.29 4.86
CA SER A 456 -4.74 -1.46 3.66
C SER A 456 -6.18 -1.08 3.30
N ASP A 457 -7.14 -1.78 3.89
CA ASP A 457 -8.59 -1.61 3.77
C ASP A 457 -9.21 -0.82 4.93
N HIS A 458 -8.39 -0.19 5.78
CA HIS A 458 -8.83 0.69 6.86
C HIS A 458 -8.17 2.08 6.76
N SER A 459 -8.92 3.14 7.08
CA SER A 459 -8.37 4.50 7.12
C SER A 459 -7.33 4.67 8.23
N MET A 460 -6.32 5.51 8.00
CA MET A 460 -5.29 5.79 9.02
C MET A 460 -5.89 6.27 10.34
N ASN A 461 -6.90 7.14 10.27
CA ASN A 461 -7.53 7.72 11.45
C ASN A 461 -8.88 7.07 11.72
N THR A 462 -9.21 6.88 13.00
CA THR A 462 -10.55 6.56 13.48
C THR A 462 -11.46 7.79 13.36
N ALA A 463 -12.78 7.61 13.49
CA ALA A 463 -13.75 8.71 13.51
C ALA A 463 -13.44 9.77 14.59
N SER A 464 -12.77 9.36 15.67
CA SER A 464 -12.35 10.23 16.78
C SER A 464 -11.03 10.97 16.52
N GLY A 465 -10.38 10.73 15.39
CA GLY A 465 -9.11 11.37 15.00
C GLY A 465 -7.85 10.71 15.58
N ASN A 466 -7.98 9.55 16.23
CA ASN A 466 -6.82 8.75 16.68
C ASN A 466 -6.29 7.89 15.53
N VAL A 467 -5.00 7.58 15.52
CA VAL A 467 -4.46 6.64 14.53
C VAL A 467 -4.91 5.23 14.90
N SER A 468 -5.53 4.53 13.95
CA SER A 468 -6.07 3.17 14.15
C SER A 468 -4.95 2.13 14.25
N ASN A 469 -5.16 1.08 15.06
CA ASN A 469 -4.26 -0.07 15.09
C ASN A 469 -4.22 -0.81 13.74
N HIS A 470 -5.28 -0.72 12.92
CA HIS A 470 -5.27 -1.21 11.54
C HIS A 470 -4.17 -0.55 10.70
N TYR A 471 -3.95 0.77 10.83
CA TYR A 471 -2.91 1.49 10.09
C TYR A 471 -1.50 0.90 10.32
N PHE A 472 -1.27 0.41 11.53
CA PHE A 472 -0.03 -0.25 11.93
C PHE A 472 -0.02 -1.75 11.63
N GLY A 473 -1.08 -2.31 11.04
CA GLY A 473 -1.26 -3.74 10.80
C GLY A 473 -1.46 -4.55 12.08
N ARG A 474 -1.86 -3.90 13.18
CA ARG A 474 -2.02 -4.53 14.49
C ARG A 474 -3.48 -4.80 14.86
N ALA A 475 -4.40 -4.74 13.91
CA ALA A 475 -5.80 -5.04 14.14
C ALA A 475 -6.42 -5.90 13.05
N ILE A 476 -7.55 -6.51 13.39
CA ILE A 476 -8.41 -7.30 12.50
C ILE A 476 -9.87 -7.01 12.82
N ASP A 477 -10.67 -6.86 11.77
CA ASP A 477 -12.13 -6.89 11.86
C ASP A 477 -12.65 -8.21 11.31
N ILE A 478 -13.49 -8.88 12.10
CA ILE A 478 -14.10 -10.17 11.77
C ILE A 478 -15.60 -9.95 11.56
N ALA A 479 -16.06 -10.08 10.32
CA ALA A 479 -17.45 -9.83 9.93
C ALA A 479 -18.36 -11.07 10.04
N ALA A 480 -17.81 -12.28 10.06
CA ALA A 480 -18.59 -13.49 10.28
C ALA A 480 -17.77 -14.62 10.94
N ILE A 481 -18.48 -15.46 11.69
CA ILE A 481 -17.95 -16.71 12.27
C ILE A 481 -18.92 -17.85 11.92
N ASP A 482 -18.41 -18.97 11.43
CA ASP A 482 -19.20 -20.16 11.06
C ASP A 482 -20.33 -19.85 10.06
N GLY A 483 -20.07 -18.91 9.15
CA GLY A 483 -21.05 -18.40 8.18
C GLY A 483 -22.14 -17.50 8.76
N VAL A 484 -22.08 -17.17 10.06
CA VAL A 484 -23.01 -16.24 10.72
C VAL A 484 -22.39 -14.86 10.77
N SER A 485 -23.03 -13.89 10.11
CA SER A 485 -22.63 -12.48 10.16
C SER A 485 -22.68 -11.94 11.59
N CYS A 486 -21.69 -11.12 11.95
CA CYS A 486 -21.60 -10.46 13.24
C CYS A 486 -22.59 -9.31 13.44
N THR A 487 -23.42 -9.01 12.42
CA THR A 487 -24.70 -8.30 12.60
C THR A 487 -25.68 -9.07 13.50
N ASN A 488 -25.50 -10.39 13.65
CA ASN A 488 -26.12 -11.16 14.72
C ASN A 488 -25.36 -10.95 16.03
N VAL A 489 -25.80 -9.96 16.78
CA VAL A 489 -25.17 -9.51 18.03
C VAL A 489 -25.60 -10.30 19.27
N THR A 490 -26.16 -11.49 19.08
CA THR A 490 -26.56 -12.36 20.20
C THR A 490 -25.34 -12.75 21.01
N VAL A 491 -25.41 -12.57 22.33
CA VAL A 491 -24.31 -12.86 23.27
C VAL A 491 -23.87 -14.32 23.12
N GLU A 492 -24.80 -15.27 23.07
CA GLU A 492 -24.53 -16.70 22.88
C GLU A 492 -24.33 -17.11 21.42
N GLY A 493 -24.39 -16.17 20.47
CA GLY A 493 -24.11 -16.42 19.06
C GLY A 493 -22.61 -16.66 18.78
N PRO A 494 -22.26 -17.07 17.55
CA PRO A 494 -20.86 -17.36 17.19
C PRO A 494 -19.93 -16.16 17.41
N CYS A 495 -20.28 -14.97 16.89
CA CYS A 495 -19.46 -13.77 17.07
C CYS A 495 -19.36 -13.35 18.54
N GLY A 496 -20.47 -13.38 19.29
CA GLY A 496 -20.46 -13.08 20.72
C GLY A 496 -19.59 -14.06 21.54
N THR A 497 -19.55 -15.34 21.15
CA THR A 497 -18.73 -16.37 21.80
C THR A 497 -17.24 -16.20 21.49
N ILE A 498 -16.88 -15.90 20.24
CA ILE A 498 -15.50 -15.61 19.85
C ILE A 498 -15.02 -14.34 20.55
N ALA A 499 -15.79 -13.25 20.53
CA ALA A 499 -15.43 -11.99 21.20
C ALA A 499 -15.11 -12.23 22.71
N ARG A 500 -15.93 -13.00 23.42
CA ARG A 500 -15.63 -13.36 24.83
C ARG A 500 -14.38 -14.22 24.97
N SER A 501 -14.21 -15.19 24.08
CA SER A 501 -13.04 -16.07 24.11
C SER A 501 -11.75 -15.28 23.95
N LEU A 502 -11.72 -14.33 23.00
CA LEU A 502 -10.61 -13.39 22.80
C LEU A 502 -10.31 -12.58 24.06
N ALA A 503 -11.35 -12.10 24.74
CA ALA A 503 -11.21 -11.32 25.97
C ALA A 503 -10.63 -12.13 27.15
N THR A 504 -10.76 -13.46 27.12
CA THR A 504 -10.22 -14.38 28.14
C THR A 504 -8.86 -14.97 27.81
N LEU A 505 -8.27 -14.59 26.67
CA LEU A 505 -6.94 -15.06 26.28
C LEU A 505 -5.88 -14.66 27.33
N PRO A 506 -4.78 -15.42 27.45
CA PRO A 506 -3.62 -15.00 28.22
C PRO A 506 -3.14 -13.62 27.76
N GLU A 507 -2.60 -12.81 28.67
CA GLU A 507 -2.21 -11.41 28.42
C GLU A 507 -1.37 -11.22 27.15
N ALA A 508 -0.45 -12.13 26.84
CA ALA A 508 0.39 -12.06 25.65
C ALA A 508 -0.35 -12.22 24.30
N LEU A 509 -1.54 -12.84 24.30
CA LEU A 509 -2.37 -13.08 23.10
C LEU A 509 -3.69 -12.29 23.13
N ARG A 510 -4.02 -11.70 24.27
CA ARG A 510 -5.26 -10.96 24.44
C ARG A 510 -5.18 -9.61 23.72
N PRO A 511 -6.15 -9.27 22.86
CA PRO A 511 -6.22 -7.93 22.27
C PRO A 511 -6.25 -6.87 23.37
N THR A 512 -5.50 -5.78 23.18
CA THR A 512 -5.54 -4.62 24.09
C THR A 512 -6.66 -3.65 23.70
N GLU A 513 -7.19 -3.80 22.49
CA GLU A 513 -8.37 -3.10 21.98
C GLU A 513 -9.33 -4.18 21.47
N LEU A 514 -10.42 -4.44 22.19
CA LEU A 514 -11.42 -5.43 21.78
C LEU A 514 -12.81 -4.78 21.77
N ILE A 515 -13.40 -4.65 20.60
CA ILE A 515 -14.64 -3.89 20.43
C ILE A 515 -15.69 -4.77 19.78
N PHE A 516 -16.89 -4.76 20.33
CA PHE A 516 -18.06 -5.39 19.73
C PHE A 516 -19.35 -4.65 20.12
N CYS A 517 -20.51 -5.15 19.69
CA CYS A 517 -21.80 -4.54 19.98
C CYS A 517 -22.15 -4.48 21.48
N PHE A 518 -21.57 -5.39 22.27
CA PHE A 518 -21.64 -5.41 23.72
C PHE A 518 -20.23 -5.60 24.28
N ASP A 519 -20.06 -5.28 25.56
CA ASP A 519 -18.80 -5.41 26.29
C ASP A 519 -18.45 -6.91 26.52
N PRO A 520 -17.46 -7.48 25.80
CA PRO A 520 -17.16 -8.91 25.85
C PRO A 520 -16.59 -9.43 27.17
N ASP A 521 -15.80 -8.65 27.91
CA ASP A 521 -15.25 -9.06 29.23
C ASP A 521 -15.86 -8.31 30.42
N GLY A 522 -16.84 -7.45 30.15
CA GLY A 522 -17.46 -6.62 31.15
C GLY A 522 -16.55 -5.46 31.56
N THR A 523 -17.00 -4.65 32.53
CA THR A 523 -16.46 -3.30 32.78
C THR A 523 -15.04 -3.22 33.36
N THR A 524 -14.27 -4.31 33.33
CA THR A 524 -12.96 -4.44 34.01
C THR A 524 -11.82 -4.83 33.08
N GLY A 525 -12.07 -5.10 31.80
CA GLY A 525 -11.06 -5.49 30.83
C GLY A 525 -10.80 -4.44 29.74
N PRO A 526 -9.89 -4.76 28.78
CA PRO A 526 -9.62 -3.90 27.63
C PRO A 526 -10.78 -3.81 26.64
N ALA A 527 -11.80 -4.65 26.80
CA ALA A 527 -12.90 -4.70 25.86
C ALA A 527 -13.97 -3.64 26.17
N PHE A 528 -14.68 -3.19 25.14
CA PHE A 528 -15.79 -2.26 25.31
C PHE A 528 -16.84 -2.37 24.20
N ALA A 529 -18.03 -1.85 24.49
CA ALA A 529 -19.14 -1.83 23.55
C ALA A 529 -19.09 -0.58 22.66
N ALA A 530 -19.27 -0.74 21.35
CA ALA A 530 -19.44 0.37 20.42
C ALA A 530 -20.50 0.03 19.36
N ALA A 531 -21.43 0.96 19.12
CA ALA A 531 -22.59 0.72 18.27
C ALA A 531 -22.23 0.61 16.76
N ASP A 532 -21.16 1.26 16.35
CA ASP A 532 -20.56 1.17 15.01
C ASP A 532 -19.71 -0.09 14.81
N HIS A 533 -19.63 -0.97 15.83
CA HIS A 533 -18.98 -2.28 15.79
C HIS A 533 -20.01 -3.40 16.01
N CYS A 534 -21.27 -3.15 15.66
CA CYS A 534 -22.35 -4.14 15.73
C CYS A 534 -22.47 -5.00 14.46
N ASP A 535 -21.53 -4.87 13.51
CA ASP A 535 -21.45 -5.66 12.28
C ASP A 535 -20.15 -6.47 12.16
N HIS A 536 -19.16 -6.24 13.04
CA HIS A 536 -17.89 -6.96 13.09
C HIS A 536 -17.31 -7.00 14.51
N ILE A 537 -16.45 -7.98 14.81
CA ILE A 537 -15.59 -7.98 16.01
C ILE A 537 -14.29 -7.28 15.64
N HIS A 538 -13.92 -6.22 16.35
CA HIS A 538 -12.62 -5.59 16.20
C HIS A 538 -11.66 -6.10 17.28
N ALA A 539 -10.49 -6.59 16.86
CA ALA A 539 -9.43 -7.00 17.77
C ALA A 539 -8.10 -6.35 17.37
N GLY A 540 -7.64 -5.39 18.18
CA GLY A 540 -6.42 -4.62 18.01
C GLY A 540 -5.40 -4.85 19.13
N PHE A 541 -4.13 -4.63 18.78
CA PHE A 541 -3.01 -4.66 19.71
C PHE A 541 -2.25 -3.34 19.69
N ASP A 542 -2.15 -2.75 20.86
CA ASP A 542 -1.24 -1.65 21.13
C ASP A 542 0.20 -2.18 21.13
N SER A 543 1.12 -1.21 21.08
CA SER A 543 2.54 -1.47 20.98
C SER A 543 3.21 -1.90 22.27
#